data_AF-R7TRD8-F1
#
_entry.id   AF-R7TRD8-F1
#
_cell.length_a   1.000
_cell.length_b   1.000
_cell.length_c   1.000
_cell.angle_alpha   90.00
_cell.angle_beta   90.00
_cell.angle_gamma   90.00
#
_symmetry.space_group_name_H-M   'P 1'
#
loop_
_entity.id
_entity.type
_entity.pdbx_description
1 polymer ?
#
loop_
_entity_poly.entity_id
_entity_poly.type
_entity_poly.pdbx_seq_one_letter_code
_entity_poly.pdbx_strand_id
1 'polypeptide(L)'
;MGENCGMHGCSLNRRRATKVISFHDILRIKDQDWRSSLVASLGREFTKEKLKMKSRKHLYICSRHFEEKCIVQGKKCHLVHGSMPTKFLPVSSHSNAVKPRKEPSFREPPVVPGRIIEEVKNEKKKK
;
A
#
# COMPACT_ATOMS: atom_id res chain seq x y z
N MET A 1 -1.06 25.60 -10.39
CA MET A 1 -1.06 24.20 -9.88
C MET A 1 -0.14 24.16 -8.67
N GLY A 2 -0.68 23.88 -7.48
CA GLY A 2 0.05 23.95 -6.20
C GLY A 2 -0.88 24.16 -4.98
N GLU A 3 -2.17 24.34 -5.22
CA GLU A 3 -3.13 24.70 -4.16
C GLU A 3 -4.27 23.68 -4.04
N ASN A 4 -4.50 22.87 -5.07
CA ASN A 4 -5.48 21.80 -5.06
C ASN A 4 -4.89 20.52 -4.45
N CYS A 5 -5.76 19.70 -3.86
CA CYS A 5 -5.41 18.34 -3.45
C CYS A 5 -4.94 17.53 -4.68
N GLY A 6 -3.86 16.77 -4.50
CA GLY A 6 -3.27 15.91 -5.52
C GLY A 6 -4.08 14.65 -5.81
N MET A 7 -4.97 14.24 -4.91
CA MET A 7 -5.78 13.03 -5.06
C MET A 7 -6.75 13.15 -6.24
N HIS A 8 -6.92 12.06 -6.99
CA HIS A 8 -7.89 11.97 -8.06
C HIS A 8 -9.33 12.16 -7.51
N GLY A 9 -10.16 12.94 -8.21
CA GLY A 9 -11.54 13.23 -7.81
C GLY A 9 -11.70 14.19 -6.61
N CYS A 10 -10.61 14.67 -6.00
CA CYS A 10 -10.70 15.62 -4.89
C CYS A 10 -10.72 17.07 -5.40
N SER A 11 -11.81 17.79 -5.11
CA SER A 11 -12.00 19.20 -5.47
C SER A 11 -11.51 20.19 -4.39
N LEU A 12 -10.96 19.69 -3.27
CA LEU A 12 -10.49 20.54 -2.18
C LEU A 12 -9.25 21.35 -2.59
N ASN A 13 -9.28 22.63 -2.25
CA ASN A 13 -8.20 23.57 -2.47
C ASN A 13 -7.80 24.19 -1.12
N ARG A 14 -6.49 24.33 -0.89
CA ARG A 14 -5.90 24.92 0.31
C ARG A 14 -6.41 26.35 0.58
N ARG A 15 -6.69 27.15 -0.45
CA ARG A 15 -7.28 28.49 -0.30
C ARG A 15 -8.73 28.47 0.19
N ARG A 16 -9.47 27.41 -0.14
CA ARG A 16 -10.88 27.22 0.21
C ARG A 16 -11.07 26.24 1.37
N ALA A 17 -9.98 25.81 1.98
CA ALA A 17 -10.00 24.84 3.05
C ALA A 17 -10.53 25.47 4.32
N THR A 18 -11.42 24.76 5.01
CA THR A 18 -11.83 25.13 6.37
C THR A 18 -10.67 24.95 7.32
N LYS A 19 -10.69 25.63 8.48
CA LYS A 19 -9.65 25.51 9.53
C LYS A 19 -9.44 24.08 10.05
N VAL A 20 -10.37 23.16 9.75
CA VAL A 20 -10.36 21.76 10.16
C VAL A 20 -9.53 20.87 9.23
N ILE A 21 -9.26 21.32 7.99
CA ILE A 21 -8.55 20.52 6.98
C ILE A 21 -7.11 21.01 6.82
N SER A 22 -6.15 20.14 7.15
CA SER A 22 -4.73 20.39 6.94
C SER A 22 -4.25 19.85 5.59
N PHE A 23 -3.23 20.49 5.02
CA PHE A 23 -2.61 20.11 3.74
C PHE A 23 -1.18 19.66 3.99
N HIS A 24 -0.84 18.47 3.52
CA HIS A 24 0.47 17.84 3.73
C HIS A 24 1.23 17.75 2.41
N ASP A 25 2.46 18.28 2.38
CA ASP A 25 3.32 18.26 1.20
C ASP A 25 4.06 16.92 1.11
N ILE A 26 3.74 16.13 0.08
CA ILE A 26 4.35 14.83 -0.15
C ILE A 26 5.79 14.98 -0.62
N LEU A 27 6.12 16.03 -1.38
CA LEU A 27 7.46 16.17 -1.97
C LEU A 27 8.52 16.50 -0.91
N ARG A 28 8.10 16.96 0.26
CA ARG A 28 8.97 17.24 1.41
C ARG A 28 9.33 15.99 2.21
N ILE A 29 8.66 14.88 1.97
CA ILE A 29 8.97 13.60 2.61
C ILE A 29 10.35 13.14 2.13
N LYS A 30 11.23 12.86 3.09
CA LYS A 30 12.60 12.39 2.84
C LYS A 30 12.64 10.93 2.39
N ASP A 31 11.69 10.14 2.87
CA ASP A 31 11.58 8.73 2.55
C ASP A 31 11.12 8.53 1.10
N GLN A 32 11.98 7.92 0.28
CA GLN A 32 11.75 7.79 -1.16
C GLN A 32 10.69 6.74 -1.48
N ASP A 33 10.67 5.63 -0.76
CA ASP A 33 9.75 4.52 -0.97
C ASP A 33 8.31 4.91 -0.59
N TRP A 34 8.16 5.54 0.56
CA TRP A 34 6.89 6.08 1.02
C TRP A 34 6.40 7.20 0.10
N ARG A 35 7.29 8.12 -0.30
CA ARG A 35 6.95 9.15 -1.29
C ARG A 35 6.50 8.55 -2.62
N SER A 36 7.19 7.53 -3.11
CA SER A 36 6.85 6.87 -4.38
C SER A 36 5.49 6.18 -4.30
N SER A 37 5.22 5.53 -3.17
CA SER A 37 3.93 4.90 -2.89
C SER A 37 2.80 5.93 -2.85
N LEU A 38 3.00 7.06 -2.17
CA LEU A 38 2.03 8.15 -2.11
C LEU A 38 1.75 8.75 -3.49
N VAL A 39 2.78 8.96 -4.31
CA VAL A 39 2.63 9.47 -5.68
C VAL A 39 1.85 8.47 -6.54
N ALA A 40 2.09 7.17 -6.39
CA ALA A 40 1.33 6.14 -7.09
C ALA A 40 -0.16 6.15 -6.69
N SER A 41 -0.48 6.38 -5.41
CA SER A 41 -1.87 6.47 -4.93
C SER A 41 -2.65 7.67 -5.45
N LEU A 42 -2.00 8.71 -6.00
CA LEU A 42 -2.70 9.87 -6.54
C LEU A 42 -3.51 9.56 -7.81
N GLY A 43 -3.29 8.39 -8.43
CA GLY A 43 -4.06 7.92 -9.59
C GLY A 43 -3.88 8.78 -10.84
N ARG A 44 -2.82 9.59 -10.92
CA ARG A 44 -2.42 10.31 -12.13
C ARG A 44 -1.15 9.68 -12.65
N GLU A 45 -1.05 9.50 -13.96
CA GLU A 45 0.21 9.11 -14.59
C GLU A 45 1.22 10.26 -14.47
N PHE A 46 1.94 10.28 -13.35
CA PHE A 46 3.12 11.10 -13.20
C PHE A 46 4.28 10.38 -13.89
N THR A 47 4.50 10.67 -15.18
CA THR A 47 5.74 10.24 -15.83
C THR A 47 6.93 10.78 -15.03
N LYS A 48 7.98 9.96 -14.82
CA LYS A 48 9.17 10.34 -14.04
C LYS A 48 9.77 11.67 -14.52
N GLU A 49 9.68 11.96 -15.82
CA GLU A 49 10.06 13.24 -16.43
C GLU A 49 9.20 14.43 -15.98
N LYS A 50 7.86 14.26 -15.91
CA LYS A 50 6.97 15.30 -15.35
C LYS A 50 7.23 15.53 -13.87
N LEU A 51 7.63 14.52 -13.12
CA LEU A 51 8.02 14.68 -11.71
C LEU A 51 9.35 15.45 -11.58
N LYS A 52 10.33 15.15 -12.45
CA LYS A 52 11.62 15.85 -12.53
C LYS A 52 11.46 17.33 -12.92
N MET A 53 10.64 17.64 -13.93
CA MET A 53 10.32 19.02 -14.33
C MET A 53 9.48 19.78 -13.29
N LYS A 54 8.68 19.08 -12.49
CA LYS A 54 7.84 19.67 -11.42
C LYS A 54 8.54 19.77 -10.06
N SER A 55 9.85 19.57 -9.98
CA SER A 55 10.65 19.72 -8.76
C SER A 55 10.49 21.08 -8.05
N ARG A 56 9.84 22.07 -8.67
CA ARG A 56 9.47 23.37 -8.07
C ARG A 56 7.99 23.51 -7.66
N LYS A 57 7.12 22.51 -7.86
CA LYS A 57 5.67 22.61 -7.59
C LYS A 57 5.30 21.68 -6.43
N HIS A 58 5.06 22.26 -5.25
CA HIS A 58 4.55 21.56 -4.07
C HIS A 58 3.32 20.70 -4.40
N LEU A 59 3.29 19.46 -3.91
CA LEU A 59 2.19 18.52 -4.13
C LEU A 59 1.54 18.21 -2.80
N TYR A 60 0.34 18.73 -2.59
CA TYR A 60 -0.37 18.62 -1.33
C TYR A 60 -1.46 17.55 -1.37
N ILE A 61 -1.63 16.82 -0.27
CA ILE A 61 -2.82 16.01 0.01
C ILE A 61 -3.53 16.59 1.23
N CYS A 62 -4.86 16.70 1.18
CA CYS A 62 -5.63 17.13 2.34
C CYS A 62 -5.85 15.99 3.34
N SER A 63 -5.95 16.33 4.63
CA SER A 63 -6.15 15.41 5.75
C SER A 63 -7.35 14.48 5.60
N ARG A 64 -8.38 14.88 4.85
CA ARG A 64 -9.59 14.07 4.60
C ARG A 64 -9.28 12.68 4.01
N HIS A 65 -8.16 12.54 3.31
CA HIS A 65 -7.75 11.26 2.71
C HIS A 65 -7.05 10.31 3.68
N PHE A 66 -6.66 10.80 4.86
CA PHE A 66 -6.01 10.03 5.89
C PHE A 66 -6.97 9.75 7.03
N GLU A 67 -6.69 8.70 7.79
CA GLU A 67 -7.33 8.50 9.09
C GLU A 67 -6.77 9.50 10.10
N GLU A 68 -7.59 9.88 11.08
CA GLU A 68 -7.18 10.85 12.10
C GLU A 68 -5.99 10.35 12.92
N LYS A 69 -5.90 9.03 13.14
CA LYS A 69 -4.74 8.38 13.79
C LYS A 69 -3.43 8.52 13.02
N CYS A 70 -3.52 8.74 11.71
CA CYS A 70 -2.36 8.92 10.81
C CYS A 70 -1.90 10.38 10.75
N ILE A 71 -2.63 11.30 11.41
CA ILE A 71 -2.32 12.73 11.41
C ILE A 71 -1.94 13.12 12.83
N VAL A 72 -0.67 13.48 13.02
CA VAL A 72 -0.21 14.03 14.28
C VAL A 72 -0.56 15.51 14.32
N GLN A 73 -1.53 15.85 15.16
CA GLN A 73 -1.92 17.23 15.44
C GLN A 73 -0.96 17.83 16.49
N GLY A 74 -0.31 18.93 16.15
CA GLY A 74 0.64 19.65 17.01
C GLY A 74 0.94 21.03 16.42
N LYS A 75 2.06 21.66 16.79
CA LYS A 75 2.48 22.97 16.23
C LYS A 75 2.61 22.95 14.69
N LYS A 76 2.96 21.78 14.12
CA LYS A 76 2.89 21.50 12.69
C LYS A 76 2.18 20.16 12.49
N CYS A 77 1.07 20.19 11.77
CA CYS A 77 0.36 18.97 11.40
C CYS A 77 1.22 18.15 10.43
N HIS A 78 1.61 16.95 10.82
CA HIS A 78 2.41 16.04 10.00
C HIS A 78 1.75 14.67 9.90
N LEU A 79 2.05 13.97 8.81
CA LEU A 79 1.60 12.60 8.62
C LEU A 79 2.54 11.67 9.37
N VAL A 80 1.96 10.67 10.05
CA VAL A 80 2.73 9.57 10.64
C VAL A 80 3.46 8.85 9.50
N HIS A 81 4.72 8.49 9.74
CA HIS A 81 5.53 7.80 8.76
C HIS A 81 4.84 6.51 8.27
N GLY A 82 4.86 6.27 6.96
CA GLY A 82 4.17 5.12 6.35
C GLY A 82 2.65 5.26 6.23
N SER A 83 2.06 6.39 6.63
CA SER A 83 0.62 6.61 6.44
C SER A 83 0.25 6.72 4.97
N MET A 84 -0.83 6.03 4.58
CA MET A 84 -1.32 6.02 3.19
C MET A 84 -2.73 6.60 3.11
N PRO A 85 -3.09 7.29 2.01
CA PRO A 85 -4.41 7.87 1.81
C PRO A 85 -5.43 6.78 1.42
N THR A 86 -5.84 5.98 2.41
CA THR A 86 -6.72 4.81 2.21
C THR A 86 -8.20 5.17 2.10
N LYS A 87 -8.67 6.31 2.66
CA LYS A 87 -10.11 6.67 2.72
C LYS A 87 -10.77 6.94 1.37
N PHE A 88 -10.00 7.25 0.32
CA PHE A 88 -10.52 7.58 -1.01
C PHE A 88 -9.77 6.84 -2.11
N LEU A 89 -9.41 5.57 -1.84
CA LEU A 89 -9.05 4.72 -2.95
C LEU A 89 -10.32 4.59 -3.81
N PRO A 90 -10.25 4.94 -5.12
CA PRO A 90 -11.33 4.53 -6.01
C PRO A 90 -11.46 3.03 -5.80
N VAL A 91 -12.67 2.58 -5.51
CA VAL A 91 -13.00 1.16 -5.54
C VAL A 91 -12.85 0.80 -7.02
N SER A 92 -11.63 0.55 -7.48
CA SER A 92 -11.43 -0.19 -8.71
C SER A 92 -12.25 -1.43 -8.48
N SER A 93 -13.26 -1.59 -9.35
CA SER A 93 -14.27 -2.63 -9.31
C SER A 93 -13.61 -3.99 -9.43
N HIS A 94 -12.89 -4.40 -8.40
CA HIS A 94 -12.66 -5.78 -8.09
C HIS A 94 -13.99 -6.29 -7.50
N SER A 95 -15.06 -6.23 -8.30
CA SER A 95 -15.74 -7.49 -8.55
C SER A 95 -14.67 -8.38 -9.19
N ASN A 96 -13.80 -8.95 -8.35
CA ASN A 96 -13.48 -10.33 -8.56
C ASN A 96 -14.84 -11.01 -8.46
N ALA A 97 -15.60 -11.01 -9.56
CA ALA A 97 -16.47 -12.12 -9.85
C ALA A 97 -15.53 -13.28 -9.65
N VAL A 98 -15.65 -13.93 -8.49
CA VAL A 98 -14.86 -15.08 -8.13
C VAL A 98 -15.22 -16.04 -9.24
N LYS A 99 -14.40 -16.09 -10.29
CA LYS A 99 -14.53 -17.16 -11.27
C LYS A 99 -14.48 -18.39 -10.40
N PRO A 100 -15.54 -19.23 -10.36
CA PRO A 100 -15.51 -20.42 -9.55
C PRO A 100 -14.21 -21.11 -9.88
N ARG A 101 -13.36 -21.31 -8.86
CA ARG A 101 -12.12 -22.04 -9.03
C ARG A 101 -12.56 -23.37 -9.63
N LYS A 102 -12.17 -23.68 -10.87
CA LYS A 102 -12.41 -25.01 -11.43
C LYS A 102 -11.85 -25.99 -10.40
N GLU A 103 -12.69 -26.88 -9.88
CA GLU A 103 -12.18 -27.97 -9.05
C GLU A 103 -11.12 -28.69 -9.88
N PRO A 104 -9.89 -28.84 -9.37
CA PRO A 104 -8.88 -29.66 -10.04
C PRO A 104 -9.47 -31.07 -10.16
N SER A 105 -9.62 -31.58 -11.38
CA SER A 105 -10.30 -32.87 -11.63
C SER A 105 -9.57 -34.06 -11.00
N PHE A 106 -8.34 -33.86 -10.54
CA PHE A 106 -7.56 -34.87 -9.85
C PHE A 106 -6.45 -34.18 -9.07
N ARG A 107 -6.39 -34.40 -7.75
CA ARG A 107 -5.16 -34.21 -6.99
C ARG A 107 -4.54 -35.58 -6.89
N GLU A 108 -3.36 -35.77 -7.47
CA GLU A 108 -2.59 -36.98 -7.19
C GLU A 108 -2.39 -37.07 -5.67
N PRO A 109 -2.70 -38.23 -5.04
CA PRO A 109 -2.47 -38.39 -3.62
C PRO A 109 -0.99 -38.12 -3.33
N PRO A 110 -0.67 -37.38 -2.25
CA PRO A 110 0.71 -37.14 -1.88
C PRO A 110 1.42 -38.48 -1.73
N VAL A 111 2.53 -38.66 -2.45
CA VAL A 111 3.39 -39.83 -2.29
C VAL A 111 3.94 -39.78 -0.87
N VAL A 112 3.32 -40.56 0.02
CA VAL A 112 3.81 -40.74 1.39
C VAL A 112 5.07 -41.60 1.26
N PRO A 113 6.27 -41.11 1.61
CA PRO A 113 7.45 -41.95 1.61
C PRO A 113 7.22 -43.08 2.62
N GLY A 114 7.41 -44.33 2.17
CA GLY A 114 7.28 -45.50 3.03
C GLY A 114 8.19 -45.35 4.25
N ARG A 115 7.62 -45.56 5.45
CA ARG A 115 8.37 -45.55 6.70
C ARG A 115 9.57 -46.49 6.57
N ILE A 116 10.77 -45.95 6.77
CA ILE A 116 11.98 -46.75 6.92
C ILE A 116 11.76 -47.59 8.18
N ILE A 117 11.56 -48.89 8.01
CA ILE A 117 11.63 -49.85 9.11
C ILE A 117 13.12 -49.99 9.40
N GLU A 118 13.60 -49.28 10.42
CA GLU A 118 14.92 -49.53 10.99
C GLU A 118 14.91 -50.96 11.56
N GLU A 119 15.44 -51.93 10.81
CA GLU A 119 15.78 -53.23 11.37
C GLU A 119 16.94 -53.04 12.35
N VAL A 120 16.59 -52.80 13.62
CA VAL A 120 17.48 -52.98 14.77
C VAL A 120 17.86 -54.46 14.83
N LYS A 121 18.90 -54.87 14.10
CA LYS A 121 19.59 -56.15 14.32
C LYS A 121 20.54 -56.00 15.49
N ASN A 122 19.98 -56.10 16.70
CA ASN A 122 20.78 -56.34 17.89
C ASN A 122 20.91 -57.85 18.15
N GLU A 123 22.15 -58.32 18.13
CA GLU A 123 22.72 -59.36 18.98
C GLU A 123 22.15 -60.80 18.93
N LYS A 124 22.99 -61.73 18.45
CA LYS A 124 23.58 -62.83 19.26
C LYS A 124 24.02 -64.00 18.37
N LYS A 125 25.34 -64.20 18.23
CA LYS A 125 25.89 -65.55 18.07
C LYS A 125 27.19 -65.67 18.85
N LYS A 126 27.06 -66.04 20.12
CA LYS A 126 28.09 -66.59 20.98
C LYS A 126 27.74 -68.05 21.22
N LYS A 127 28.38 -68.97 20.48
CA LYS A 127 28.88 -70.27 20.97
C LYS A 127 29.64 -70.97 19.86
#